data_AF-A0A844W8W5-F1
#
_entry.id   AF-A0A844W8W5-F1
#
_cell.length_a   1.000
_cell.length_b   1.000
_cell.length_c   1.000
_cell.angle_alpha   90.00
_cell.angle_beta   90.00
_cell.angle_gamma   90.00
#
_symmetry.space_group_name_H-M   'P 1'
#
loop_
_entity.id
_entity.type
_entity.pdbx_description
1 polymer ?
#
loop_
_entity_poly.entity_id
_entity_poly.type
_entity_poly.pdbx_seq_one_letter_code
_entity_poly.pdbx_strand_id
1 'polypeptide(L)'
;MKHRWHPKGRSPGRVLVKLIAMAGMIASLAFPVFAQDGTGPVPANAQPRSYGGGWNCDLGYRIDGADCIAIDIPEHAYASARSYGAGWQCLRGYKESGGTSCKAIPVPANAFLQSSGYDWQCERGYRQDRDSCVLIVLPDHAFLTESTGGTGWTCDRGFTVDAGACVPIAVPENGYLTNSDYGDGWRCERGFVEVAGRCDAVLLPANALLDTDTYGPGWRCERGYERQDRSCVAIKLPENAHYDRSGNRWTCDPGFQLTDGVCALER
;
A
#
# COMPACT_ATOMS: atom_id res chain seq x y z
N MET A 1 20.33 -5.24 -48.91
CA MET A 1 20.82 -3.90 -49.29
C MET A 1 21.69 -3.38 -48.16
N LYS A 2 23.00 -3.30 -48.39
CA LYS A 2 24.02 -2.89 -47.40
C LYS A 2 24.52 -1.51 -47.79
N HIS A 3 24.25 -0.47 -47.01
CA HIS A 3 24.86 0.85 -47.25
C HIS A 3 26.04 1.06 -46.30
N ARG A 4 27.19 1.28 -46.96
CA ARG A 4 28.53 1.46 -46.41
C ARG A 4 28.68 2.82 -45.75
N TRP A 5 29.50 2.81 -44.71
CA TRP A 5 30.20 3.94 -44.11
C TRP A 5 31.16 4.61 -45.11
N HIS A 6 31.35 5.93 -45.00
CA HIS A 6 32.69 6.54 -44.88
C HIS A 6 32.62 8.03 -44.47
N PRO A 7 33.52 8.48 -43.57
CA PRO A 7 33.62 9.86 -43.10
C PRO A 7 34.56 10.67 -44.01
N LYS A 8 34.42 11.99 -44.05
CA LYS A 8 35.43 12.88 -44.66
C LYS A 8 36.11 13.70 -43.56
N GLY A 9 37.44 13.53 -43.53
CA GLY A 9 38.35 14.18 -42.60
C GLY A 9 38.71 15.61 -42.96
N ARG A 10 39.33 16.25 -41.95
CA ARG A 10 40.06 17.52 -41.93
C ARG A 10 41.17 17.59 -42.99
N SER A 11 41.57 18.80 -43.40
CA SER A 11 42.89 19.40 -43.11
C SER A 11 42.99 20.86 -43.68
N PRO A 12 44.10 21.62 -43.54
CA PRO A 12 44.13 22.84 -42.74
C PRO A 12 44.62 24.07 -43.53
N GLY A 13 44.62 25.26 -42.92
CA GLY A 13 45.23 26.44 -43.57
C GLY A 13 45.19 27.72 -42.77
N ARG A 14 46.16 27.87 -41.85
CA ARG A 14 46.94 29.08 -41.48
C ARG A 14 46.17 30.41 -41.31
N VAL A 15 45.98 30.88 -40.08
CA VAL A 15 46.84 31.84 -39.33
C VAL A 15 46.84 33.26 -39.93
N LEU A 16 46.22 34.23 -39.25
CA LEU A 16 46.93 35.37 -38.63
C LEU A 16 45.99 36.21 -37.74
N VAL A 17 46.35 36.24 -36.44
CA VAL A 17 46.30 37.34 -35.46
C VAL A 17 45.47 38.60 -35.82
N LYS A 18 44.50 38.94 -34.95
CA LYS A 18 44.31 40.31 -34.44
C LYS A 18 43.58 40.27 -33.09
N LEU A 19 44.31 40.69 -32.06
CA LEU A 19 43.84 40.98 -30.70
C LEU A 19 42.88 42.17 -30.74
N ILE A 20 41.63 42.00 -30.30
CA ILE A 20 40.86 43.06 -29.64
C ILE A 20 40.04 42.38 -28.53
N ALA A 21 40.43 42.65 -27.29
CA ALA A 21 39.67 42.29 -26.11
C ALA A 21 38.42 43.18 -26.03
N MET A 22 37.23 42.58 -26.07
CA MET A 22 35.98 43.21 -25.66
C MET A 22 35.24 42.23 -24.76
N ALA A 23 35.55 42.28 -23.47
CA ALA A 23 34.74 41.69 -22.42
C ALA A 23 33.46 42.53 -22.28
N GLY A 24 32.43 42.20 -23.07
CA GLY A 24 31.08 42.72 -22.90
C GLY A 24 30.35 41.89 -21.84
N MET A 25 30.30 42.39 -20.61
CA MET A 25 29.46 41.86 -19.53
C MET A 25 27.99 41.78 -19.99
N ILE A 26 27.48 40.56 -20.15
CA ILE A 26 26.03 40.31 -20.11
C ILE A 26 25.65 40.41 -18.63
N ALA A 27 25.27 41.61 -18.21
CA ALA A 27 24.61 41.83 -16.93
C ALA A 27 23.20 41.24 -17.03
N SER A 28 23.08 39.96 -16.71
CA SER A 28 21.80 39.36 -16.36
C SER A 28 21.24 40.15 -15.19
N LEU A 29 20.30 41.04 -15.45
CA LEU A 29 19.44 41.61 -14.41
C LEU A 29 18.64 40.44 -13.83
N ALA A 30 19.21 39.78 -12.84
CA ALA A 30 18.44 39.02 -11.87
C ALA A 30 17.58 40.06 -11.14
N PHE A 31 16.42 40.38 -11.68
CA PHE A 31 15.36 40.96 -10.87
C PHE A 31 15.12 39.95 -9.75
N PRO A 32 15.37 40.31 -8.49
CA PRO A 32 14.96 39.43 -7.42
C PRO A 32 13.43 39.44 -7.45
N VAL A 33 12.83 38.33 -7.87
CA VAL A 33 11.42 38.08 -7.62
C VAL A 33 11.30 37.80 -6.13
N PHE A 34 11.25 38.87 -5.32
CA PHE A 34 10.86 38.77 -3.93
C PHE A 34 9.34 38.74 -3.87
N ALA A 35 8.76 37.56 -4.01
CA ALA A 35 7.52 37.26 -3.29
C ALA A 35 7.93 36.74 -1.90
N GLN A 36 8.47 37.63 -1.05
CA GLN A 36 8.69 37.32 0.37
C GLN A 36 7.50 37.83 1.18
N ASP A 37 6.34 37.25 0.88
CA ASP A 37 5.10 37.46 1.60
C ASP A 37 5.30 37.15 3.09
N GLY A 38 4.93 38.11 3.96
CA GLY A 38 5.05 37.95 5.41
C GLY A 38 6.45 38.20 6.00
N THR A 39 7.29 39.01 5.35
CA THR A 39 8.59 39.46 5.90
C THR A 39 8.61 40.98 6.13
N GLY A 40 9.37 41.46 7.11
CA GLY A 40 9.43 42.90 7.48
C GLY A 40 8.71 43.24 8.79
N PRO A 41 8.48 44.54 9.09
CA PRO A 41 7.76 44.96 10.28
C PRO A 41 6.33 44.40 10.26
N VAL A 42 5.80 44.04 11.43
CA VAL A 42 4.45 43.46 11.55
C VAL A 42 3.41 44.54 11.21
N PRO A 43 2.60 44.39 10.14
CA PRO A 43 1.58 45.36 9.76
C PRO A 43 0.33 45.23 10.65
N ALA A 44 -0.68 46.08 10.42
CA ALA A 44 -1.97 45.96 11.09
C ALA A 44 -2.68 44.65 10.69
N ASN A 45 -3.45 44.06 11.62
CA ASN A 45 -4.13 42.78 11.45
C ASN A 45 -3.18 41.61 11.16
N ALA A 46 -2.00 41.63 11.77
CA ALA A 46 -0.99 40.58 11.68
C ALA A 46 -0.34 40.31 13.03
N GLN A 47 0.09 39.07 13.21
CA GLN A 47 0.84 38.60 14.37
C GLN A 47 2.20 38.01 13.96
N PRO A 48 3.25 38.19 14.77
CA PRO A 48 4.55 37.60 14.51
C PRO A 48 4.48 36.07 14.54
N ARG A 49 5.26 35.40 13.68
CA ARG A 49 5.34 33.93 13.67
C ARG A 49 6.03 33.43 14.94
N SER A 50 5.61 32.27 15.45
CA SER A 50 6.24 31.63 16.61
C SER A 50 7.63 31.05 16.29
N TYR A 51 7.95 30.84 15.01
CA TYR A 51 9.26 30.39 14.53
C TYR A 51 9.51 30.88 13.10
N GLY A 52 10.79 30.94 12.69
CA GLY A 52 11.17 31.15 11.28
C GLY A 52 11.15 32.59 10.76
N GLY A 53 10.99 33.60 11.62
CA GLY A 53 10.96 35.01 11.22
C GLY A 53 9.72 35.41 10.40
N GLY A 54 9.36 36.69 10.46
CA GLY A 54 8.20 37.23 9.74
C GLY A 54 6.88 37.18 10.51
N TRP A 55 5.77 37.36 9.80
CA TRP A 55 4.43 37.52 10.35
C TRP A 55 3.37 36.74 9.56
N ASN A 56 2.22 36.49 10.19
CA ASN A 56 1.02 35.94 9.59
C ASN A 56 -0.15 36.87 9.84
N CYS A 57 -1.05 37.02 8.86
CA CYS A 57 -2.28 37.77 9.07
C CYS A 57 -3.15 37.14 10.16
N ASP A 58 -3.88 37.99 10.86
CA ASP A 58 -4.90 37.58 11.82
C ASP A 58 -6.05 36.86 11.12
N LEU A 59 -6.82 36.09 11.88
CA LEU A 59 -7.95 35.34 11.34
C LEU A 59 -8.96 36.30 10.68
N GLY A 60 -9.34 36.01 9.43
CA GLY A 60 -10.21 36.89 8.63
C GLY A 60 -9.44 37.89 7.76
N TYR A 61 -8.11 37.85 7.76
CA TYR A 61 -7.25 38.64 6.89
C TYR A 61 -6.31 37.75 6.06
N ARG A 62 -6.00 38.17 4.84
CA ARG A 62 -5.06 37.49 3.93
C ARG A 62 -3.93 38.41 3.51
N ILE A 63 -2.80 37.82 3.12
CA ILE A 63 -1.64 38.56 2.63
C ILE A 63 -1.99 39.20 1.28
N ASP A 64 -1.62 40.47 1.14
CA ASP A 64 -1.56 41.21 -0.12
C ASP A 64 -0.31 42.10 -0.11
N GLY A 65 0.79 41.58 -0.65
CA GLY A 65 2.09 42.26 -0.59
C GLY A 65 2.62 42.39 0.85
N ALA A 66 2.77 43.62 1.33
CA ALA A 66 3.28 43.92 2.67
C ALA A 66 2.19 44.11 3.74
N ASP A 67 0.92 43.96 3.35
CA ASP A 67 -0.24 44.25 4.19
C ASP A 67 -1.14 43.03 4.37
N CYS A 68 -1.98 43.08 5.42
CA CYS A 68 -3.06 42.14 5.67
C CYS A 68 -4.40 42.80 5.38
N ILE A 69 -5.05 42.36 4.30
CA ILE A 69 -6.35 42.88 3.89
C ILE A 69 -7.48 41.95 4.34
N ALA A 70 -8.63 42.53 4.69
CA ALA A 70 -9.79 41.77 5.13
C ALA A 70 -10.28 40.84 4.01
N ILE A 71 -10.60 39.60 4.39
CA ILE A 71 -11.16 38.60 3.49
C ILE A 71 -12.67 38.85 3.40
N ASP A 72 -13.18 38.95 2.17
CA ASP A 72 -14.62 38.88 1.93
C ASP A 72 -15.06 37.41 2.07
N ILE A 73 -15.71 37.10 3.19
CA ILE A 73 -16.14 35.73 3.52
C ILE A 73 -17.58 35.58 3.02
N PRO A 74 -17.82 34.76 1.98
CA PRO A 74 -19.16 34.59 1.45
C PRO A 74 -20.08 33.86 2.44
N GLU A 75 -21.39 33.90 2.17
CA GLU A 75 -22.36 33.12 2.93
C GLU A 75 -21.99 31.62 2.94
N HIS A 76 -22.19 30.97 4.09
CA HIS A 76 -21.81 29.58 4.34
C HIS A 76 -20.31 29.28 4.24
N ALA A 77 -19.45 30.26 4.53
CA ALA A 77 -18.02 30.09 4.70
C ALA A 77 -17.52 30.56 6.07
N TYR A 78 -16.32 30.14 6.44
CA TYR A 78 -15.59 30.62 7.61
C TYR A 78 -14.15 30.97 7.24
N ALA A 79 -13.54 31.89 7.98
CA ALA A 79 -12.14 32.25 7.80
C ALA A 79 -11.25 31.04 8.09
N SER A 80 -10.35 30.71 7.16
CA SER A 80 -9.32 29.71 7.36
C SER A 80 -8.09 30.37 7.99
N ALA A 81 -7.30 29.62 8.76
CA ALA A 81 -6.02 30.11 9.28
C ALA A 81 -4.91 30.23 8.21
N ARG A 82 -5.25 30.04 6.93
CA ARG A 82 -4.31 30.16 5.81
C ARG A 82 -4.23 31.61 5.38
N SER A 83 -3.02 32.15 5.38
CA SER A 83 -2.71 33.52 4.95
C SER A 83 -2.60 33.69 3.43
N TYR A 84 -2.69 32.58 2.67
CA TYR A 84 -2.62 32.50 1.21
C TYR A 84 -3.88 31.84 0.62
N GLY A 85 -4.17 32.14 -0.65
CA GLY A 85 -5.39 31.67 -1.33
C GLY A 85 -6.62 32.50 -0.98
N ALA A 86 -7.82 31.90 -1.08
CA ALA A 86 -9.09 32.58 -0.78
C ALA A 86 -9.20 33.02 0.70
N GLY A 87 -8.44 32.39 1.60
CA GLY A 87 -8.44 32.72 3.02
C GLY A 87 -9.69 32.27 3.78
N TRP A 88 -10.68 31.69 3.10
CA TRP A 88 -11.88 31.10 3.69
C TRP A 88 -12.08 29.65 3.22
N GLN A 89 -12.94 28.93 3.93
CA GLN A 89 -13.38 27.57 3.60
C GLN A 89 -14.90 27.49 3.77
N CYS A 90 -15.56 26.67 2.94
CA CYS A 90 -16.98 26.44 3.07
C CYS A 90 -17.31 25.70 4.36
N LEU A 91 -18.45 26.02 4.96
CA LEU A 91 -19.02 25.27 6.05
C LEU A 91 -19.32 23.83 5.60
N ARG A 92 -19.35 22.91 6.56
CA ARG A 92 -19.79 21.53 6.33
C ARG A 92 -21.15 21.50 5.62
N GLY A 93 -21.25 20.72 4.56
CA GLY A 93 -22.43 20.64 3.70
C GLY A 93 -22.44 21.62 2.53
N TYR A 94 -21.37 22.40 2.35
CA TYR A 94 -21.22 23.34 1.24
C TYR A 94 -19.89 23.09 0.52
N LYS A 95 -19.90 23.33 -0.79
CA LYS A 95 -18.72 23.24 -1.66
C LYS A 95 -18.47 24.55 -2.39
N GLU A 96 -17.19 24.83 -2.64
CA GLU A 96 -16.78 26.03 -3.36
C GLU A 96 -17.35 26.04 -4.78
N SER A 97 -17.85 27.20 -5.21
CA SER A 97 -18.39 27.44 -6.53
C SER A 97 -17.84 28.77 -7.05
N GLY A 98 -17.03 28.71 -8.11
CA GLY A 98 -16.55 29.89 -8.82
C GLY A 98 -15.56 30.76 -8.05
N GLY A 99 -14.89 30.24 -7.01
CA GLY A 99 -13.86 30.98 -6.27
C GLY A 99 -14.38 32.04 -5.30
N THR A 100 -15.69 32.26 -5.24
CA THR A 100 -16.29 33.40 -4.53
C THR A 100 -17.55 33.04 -3.75
N SER A 101 -18.00 31.79 -3.79
CA SER A 101 -19.24 31.36 -3.13
C SER A 101 -19.18 29.93 -2.64
N CYS A 102 -19.97 29.63 -1.62
CA CYS A 102 -20.20 28.27 -1.12
C CYS A 102 -21.63 27.85 -1.44
N LYS A 103 -21.78 26.79 -2.24
CA LYS A 103 -23.08 26.24 -2.61
C LYS A 103 -23.35 24.96 -1.81
N ALA A 104 -24.60 24.81 -1.36
CA ALA A 104 -25.01 23.61 -0.65
C ALA A 104 -24.76 22.37 -1.52
N ILE A 105 -24.24 21.32 -0.89
CA ILE A 105 -24.05 20.02 -1.52
C ILE A 105 -25.44 19.37 -1.64
N PRO A 106 -25.92 19.06 -2.86
CA PRO A 106 -27.18 18.36 -3.02
C PRO A 106 -27.00 16.91 -2.56
N VAL A 107 -27.59 16.58 -1.40
CA VAL A 107 -27.60 15.21 -0.88
C VAL A 107 -28.87 14.51 -1.38
N PRO A 108 -28.76 13.46 -2.21
CA PRO A 108 -29.94 12.75 -2.73
C PRO A 108 -30.63 11.92 -1.65
N ALA A 109 -31.79 11.34 -1.97
CA ALA A 109 -32.46 10.39 -1.08
C ALA A 109 -31.57 9.14 -0.83
N ASN A 110 -31.66 8.57 0.37
CA ASN A 110 -30.85 7.43 0.83
C ASN A 110 -29.34 7.73 0.82
N ALA A 111 -28.96 8.98 1.12
CA ALA A 111 -27.58 9.42 1.22
C ALA A 111 -27.38 10.35 2.42
N PHE A 112 -26.14 10.45 2.85
CA PHE A 112 -25.75 11.34 3.93
C PHE A 112 -24.40 12.01 3.64
N LEU A 113 -24.16 13.18 4.26
CA LEU A 113 -22.86 13.85 4.20
C LEU A 113 -21.79 13.00 4.87
N GLN A 114 -20.67 12.80 4.18
CA GLN A 114 -19.49 12.14 4.73
C GLN A 114 -18.99 12.86 5.99
N SER A 115 -18.13 12.19 6.74
CA SER A 115 -17.46 12.79 7.91
C SER A 115 -16.65 14.03 7.52
N SER A 116 -16.04 14.04 6.32
CA SER A 116 -15.34 15.19 5.75
C SER A 116 -16.25 16.42 5.61
N GLY A 117 -17.54 16.21 5.37
CA GLY A 117 -18.51 17.29 5.19
C GLY A 117 -18.50 17.97 3.82
N TYR A 118 -17.64 17.53 2.91
CA TYR A 118 -17.46 18.13 1.58
C TYR A 118 -17.94 17.23 0.44
N ASP A 119 -18.45 16.05 0.78
CA ASP A 119 -19.06 15.11 -0.15
C ASP A 119 -20.13 14.28 0.57
N TRP A 120 -20.89 13.49 -0.17
CA TRP A 120 -21.90 12.57 0.34
C TRP A 120 -21.57 11.12 0.01
N GLN A 121 -22.22 10.20 0.71
CA GLN A 121 -22.19 8.78 0.39
C GLN A 121 -23.57 8.16 0.61
N CYS A 122 -23.84 7.07 -0.08
CA CYS A 122 -25.09 6.36 0.09
C CYS A 122 -25.22 5.73 1.48
N GLU A 123 -26.45 5.63 1.96
CA GLU A 123 -26.78 4.84 3.14
C GLU A 123 -26.48 3.35 2.90
N ARG A 124 -26.27 2.61 3.98
CA ARG A 124 -26.06 1.16 3.91
C ARG A 124 -27.24 0.49 3.19
N GLY A 125 -26.93 -0.37 2.21
CA GLY A 125 -27.94 -0.99 1.35
C GLY A 125 -28.22 -0.24 0.06
N TYR A 126 -27.57 0.90 -0.17
CA TYR A 126 -27.64 1.64 -1.41
C TYR A 126 -26.25 1.82 -2.01
N ARG A 127 -26.21 1.86 -3.34
CA ARG A 127 -24.98 2.15 -4.11
C ARG A 127 -25.17 3.42 -4.93
N GLN A 128 -24.06 4.11 -5.17
CA GLN A 128 -24.07 5.33 -5.97
C GLN A 128 -24.29 4.99 -7.46
N ASP A 129 -25.33 5.56 -8.04
CA ASP A 129 -25.53 5.65 -9.49
C ASP A 129 -25.62 7.13 -9.88
N ARG A 130 -24.50 7.66 -10.40
CA ARG A 130 -24.31 9.09 -10.71
C ARG A 130 -24.61 9.98 -9.50
N ASP A 131 -25.66 10.80 -9.59
CA ASP A 131 -26.10 11.76 -8.58
C ASP A 131 -27.22 11.19 -7.68
N SER A 132 -27.35 9.86 -7.62
CA SER A 132 -28.41 9.19 -6.86
C SER A 132 -27.92 7.94 -6.15
N CYS A 133 -28.69 7.49 -5.16
CA CYS A 133 -28.46 6.24 -4.46
C CYS A 133 -29.54 5.23 -4.83
N VAL A 134 -29.15 4.13 -5.46
CA VAL A 134 -30.05 3.05 -5.86
C VAL A 134 -29.92 1.87 -4.93
N LEU A 135 -31.05 1.20 -4.64
CA LEU A 135 -31.08 0.05 -3.75
C LEU A 135 -30.17 -1.07 -4.27
N ILE A 136 -29.38 -1.65 -3.39
CA ILE A 136 -28.62 -2.87 -3.66
C ILE A 136 -29.58 -4.04 -3.55
N VAL A 137 -29.78 -4.75 -4.66
CA VAL A 137 -30.51 -6.03 -4.67
C VAL A 137 -29.52 -7.12 -4.25
N LEU A 138 -29.76 -7.74 -3.10
CA LEU A 138 -28.96 -8.87 -2.66
C LEU A 138 -29.44 -10.14 -3.38
N PRO A 139 -28.53 -10.92 -4.00
CA PRO A 139 -28.86 -12.27 -4.39
C PRO A 139 -29.02 -13.16 -3.16
N ASP A 140 -29.58 -14.37 -3.35
CA ASP A 140 -29.60 -15.39 -2.30
C ASP A 140 -28.17 -15.69 -1.82
N HIS A 141 -28.02 -15.98 -0.52
CA HIS A 141 -26.73 -16.25 0.13
C HIS A 141 -25.72 -15.09 0.08
N ALA A 142 -26.20 -13.84 0.15
CA ALA A 142 -25.36 -12.65 0.22
C ALA A 142 -25.73 -11.76 1.42
N PHE A 143 -24.78 -10.91 1.82
CA PHE A 143 -24.98 -9.87 2.81
C PHE A 143 -24.30 -8.55 2.41
N LEU A 144 -24.83 -7.45 2.93
CA LEU A 144 -24.33 -6.10 2.66
C LEU A 144 -22.95 -5.88 3.29
N THR A 145 -22.05 -5.27 2.55
CA THR A 145 -20.73 -4.83 3.03
C THR A 145 -20.72 -3.33 3.29
N GLU A 146 -19.82 -2.86 4.15
CA GLU A 146 -19.60 -1.41 4.39
C GLU A 146 -18.81 -0.72 3.27
N SER A 147 -18.40 -1.46 2.23
CA SER A 147 -17.61 -0.90 1.12
C SER A 147 -18.46 0.04 0.27
N THR A 148 -17.98 1.28 0.12
CA THR A 148 -18.52 2.27 -0.81
C THR A 148 -18.14 2.01 -2.27
N GLY A 149 -17.21 1.08 -2.52
CA GLY A 149 -16.80 0.63 -3.85
C GLY A 149 -17.25 -0.80 -4.16
N GLY A 150 -17.51 -1.09 -5.43
CA GLY A 150 -17.88 -2.44 -5.91
C GLY A 150 -19.38 -2.71 -5.90
N THR A 151 -19.77 -3.97 -5.68
CA THR A 151 -21.16 -4.44 -5.66
C THR A 151 -21.93 -4.03 -4.41
N GLY A 152 -21.23 -3.69 -3.32
CA GLY A 152 -21.83 -3.33 -2.02
C GLY A 152 -22.37 -4.52 -1.23
N TRP A 153 -22.11 -5.74 -1.68
CA TRP A 153 -22.45 -6.99 -1.02
C TRP A 153 -21.37 -8.03 -1.27
N THR A 154 -21.30 -9.03 -0.38
CA THR A 154 -20.46 -10.22 -0.54
C THR A 154 -21.27 -11.48 -0.21
N CYS A 155 -20.76 -12.64 -0.58
CA CYS A 155 -21.43 -13.91 -0.33
C CYS A 155 -21.28 -14.39 1.11
N ASP A 156 -22.28 -15.12 1.60
CA ASP A 156 -22.20 -15.88 2.84
C ASP A 156 -21.03 -16.87 2.79
N ARG A 157 -20.53 -17.24 3.97
CA ARG A 157 -19.50 -18.26 4.09
C ARG A 157 -19.93 -19.55 3.38
N GLY A 158 -19.07 -20.06 2.51
CA GLY A 158 -19.35 -21.26 1.71
C GLY A 158 -19.93 -20.96 0.33
N PHE A 159 -20.06 -19.68 -0.03
CA PHE A 159 -20.49 -19.25 -1.35
C PHE A 159 -19.44 -18.32 -1.99
N THR A 160 -19.41 -18.28 -3.32
CA THR A 160 -18.54 -17.42 -4.11
C THR A 160 -19.34 -16.69 -5.18
N VAL A 161 -18.84 -15.55 -5.63
CA VAL A 161 -19.50 -14.73 -6.65
C VAL A 161 -19.30 -15.38 -8.01
N ASP A 162 -20.40 -15.72 -8.68
CA ASP A 162 -20.42 -16.10 -10.09
C ASP A 162 -21.59 -15.42 -10.80
N ALA A 163 -21.29 -14.74 -11.91
CA ALA A 163 -22.27 -14.01 -12.73
C ALA A 163 -23.28 -13.12 -11.96
N GLY A 164 -22.88 -12.54 -10.82
CA GLY A 164 -23.74 -11.68 -9.98
C GLY A 164 -24.66 -12.43 -9.01
N ALA A 165 -24.45 -13.74 -8.83
CA ALA A 165 -25.09 -14.56 -7.80
C ALA A 165 -24.04 -15.16 -6.86
N CYS A 166 -24.50 -15.60 -5.69
CA CYS A 166 -23.69 -16.40 -4.78
C CYS A 166 -23.95 -17.88 -5.03
N VAL A 167 -22.95 -18.56 -5.59
CA VAL A 167 -23.01 -20.01 -5.85
C VAL A 167 -22.21 -20.77 -4.80
N PRO A 168 -22.66 -21.96 -4.37
CA PRO A 168 -21.98 -22.71 -3.32
C PRO A 168 -20.58 -23.13 -3.79
N ILE A 169 -19.60 -23.00 -2.90
CA ILE A 169 -18.25 -23.50 -3.10
C ILE A 169 -18.29 -25.02 -3.01
N ALA A 170 -17.90 -25.70 -4.10
CA ALA A 170 -17.75 -27.15 -4.10
C ALA A 170 -16.54 -27.56 -3.26
N VAL A 171 -16.80 -28.05 -2.05
CA VAL A 171 -15.76 -28.59 -1.16
C VAL A 171 -15.63 -30.09 -1.41
N PRO A 172 -14.46 -30.61 -1.80
CA PRO A 172 -14.27 -32.04 -2.02
C PRO A 172 -14.29 -32.81 -0.69
N GLU A 173 -14.39 -34.14 -0.77
CA GLU A 173 -14.17 -35.02 0.39
C GLU A 173 -12.79 -34.75 1.01
N ASN A 174 -12.70 -34.74 2.34
CA ASN A 174 -11.50 -34.35 3.10
C ASN A 174 -11.05 -32.89 2.87
N GLY A 175 -11.96 -32.03 2.38
CA GLY A 175 -11.77 -30.58 2.34
C GLY A 175 -12.63 -29.86 3.37
N TYR A 176 -12.25 -28.64 3.71
CA TYR A 176 -12.99 -27.73 4.58
C TYR A 176 -12.95 -26.29 4.04
N LEU A 177 -14.00 -25.52 4.34
CA LEU A 177 -14.09 -24.11 3.94
C LEU A 177 -13.06 -23.25 4.69
N THR A 178 -12.32 -22.40 3.98
CA THR A 178 -11.42 -21.42 4.60
C THR A 178 -12.21 -20.19 5.05
N ASN A 179 -11.73 -19.47 6.08
CA ASN A 179 -12.25 -18.15 6.45
C ASN A 179 -11.48 -17.03 5.71
N SER A 180 -10.89 -17.32 4.57
CA SER A 180 -10.04 -16.36 3.87
C SER A 180 -10.91 -15.47 2.98
N ASP A 181 -10.77 -14.15 3.14
CA ASP A 181 -11.42 -13.18 2.25
C ASP A 181 -10.80 -13.19 0.83
N TYR A 182 -9.62 -13.81 0.68
CA TYR A 182 -8.87 -13.89 -0.57
C TYR A 182 -8.22 -15.28 -0.75
N GLY A 183 -8.13 -15.75 -2.00
CA GLY A 183 -7.56 -17.07 -2.34
C GLY A 183 -8.61 -18.18 -2.35
N ASP A 184 -8.17 -19.43 -2.22
CA ASP A 184 -9.05 -20.58 -2.35
C ASP A 184 -10.05 -20.65 -1.18
N GLY A 185 -11.33 -20.79 -1.52
CA GLY A 185 -12.43 -20.83 -0.57
C GLY A 185 -12.50 -22.12 0.26
N TRP A 186 -11.64 -23.09 -0.01
CA TRP A 186 -11.50 -24.34 0.73
C TRP A 186 -10.05 -24.79 0.77
N ARG A 187 -9.72 -25.67 1.72
CA ARG A 187 -8.42 -26.34 1.85
C ARG A 187 -8.60 -27.79 2.27
N CYS A 188 -7.58 -28.60 2.04
CA CYS A 188 -7.57 -29.98 2.50
C CYS A 188 -7.36 -30.09 4.00
N GLU A 189 -8.08 -31.03 4.61
CA GLU A 189 -7.90 -31.45 5.99
C GLU A 189 -6.47 -31.93 6.24
N ARG A 190 -6.05 -31.90 7.51
CA ARG A 190 -4.72 -32.38 7.89
C ARG A 190 -4.53 -33.83 7.45
N GLY A 191 -3.43 -34.10 6.75
CA GLY A 191 -3.14 -35.41 6.20
C GLY A 191 -3.64 -35.62 4.77
N PHE A 192 -4.17 -34.56 4.14
CA PHE A 192 -4.53 -34.55 2.74
C PHE A 192 -3.85 -33.39 2.00
N VAL A 193 -3.61 -33.56 0.71
CA VAL A 193 -3.01 -32.55 -0.17
C VAL A 193 -3.89 -32.34 -1.39
N GLU A 194 -3.97 -31.09 -1.85
CA GLU A 194 -4.73 -30.76 -3.04
C GLU A 194 -4.05 -31.32 -4.30
N VAL A 195 -4.79 -32.11 -5.07
CA VAL A 195 -4.35 -32.63 -6.36
C VAL A 195 -5.50 -32.48 -7.35
N ALA A 196 -5.43 -31.48 -8.24
CA ALA A 196 -6.47 -31.26 -9.27
C ALA A 196 -7.89 -31.13 -8.69
N GLY A 197 -8.07 -30.32 -7.64
CA GLY A 197 -9.39 -30.03 -7.05
C GLY A 197 -9.97 -31.10 -6.13
N ARG A 198 -9.17 -32.11 -5.73
CA ARG A 198 -9.51 -33.11 -4.70
C ARG A 198 -8.47 -33.13 -3.60
N CYS A 199 -8.86 -33.63 -2.43
CA CYS A 199 -7.96 -33.84 -1.31
C CYS A 199 -7.56 -35.31 -1.23
N ASP A 200 -6.32 -35.60 -1.65
CA ASP A 200 -5.75 -36.94 -1.60
C ASP A 200 -4.96 -37.14 -0.33
N ALA A 201 -5.04 -38.34 0.25
CA ALA A 201 -4.29 -38.68 1.44
C ALA A 201 -2.78 -38.56 1.20
N VAL A 202 -2.09 -37.90 2.12
CA VAL A 202 -0.64 -37.84 2.14
C VAL A 202 -0.11 -39.25 2.41
N LEU A 203 0.77 -39.73 1.52
CA LEU A 203 1.45 -41.02 1.72
C LEU A 203 2.56 -40.83 2.75
N LEU A 204 2.38 -41.40 3.95
CA LEU A 204 3.40 -41.41 4.99
C LEU A 204 4.35 -42.59 4.77
N PRO A 205 5.65 -42.36 4.55
CA PRO A 205 6.64 -43.43 4.63
C PRO A 205 6.80 -43.91 6.08
N ALA A 206 7.46 -45.06 6.26
CA ALA A 206 7.77 -45.55 7.60
C ALA A 206 8.62 -44.53 8.37
N ASN A 207 8.36 -44.39 9.68
CA ASN A 207 9.02 -43.44 10.58
C ASN A 207 8.81 -41.96 10.19
N ALA A 208 7.62 -41.63 9.66
CA ALA A 208 7.19 -40.28 9.38
C ALA A 208 5.88 -39.94 10.08
N LEU A 209 5.69 -38.66 10.36
CA LEU A 209 4.49 -38.09 10.96
C LEU A 209 3.95 -36.95 10.10
N LEU A 210 2.65 -36.70 10.19
CA LEU A 210 2.01 -35.58 9.50
C LEU A 210 2.60 -34.25 9.95
N ASP A 211 3.00 -33.44 8.98
CA ASP A 211 3.54 -32.11 9.26
C ASP A 211 2.40 -31.09 9.36
N THR A 212 2.59 -30.13 10.25
CA THR A 212 1.67 -29.00 10.43
C THR A 212 2.04 -27.81 9.55
N ASP A 213 3.23 -27.83 8.98
CA ASP A 213 3.72 -26.75 8.14
C ASP A 213 2.94 -26.69 6.81
N THR A 214 2.64 -25.47 6.38
CA THR A 214 1.83 -25.23 5.17
C THR A 214 2.61 -25.48 3.88
N TYR A 215 3.92 -25.69 3.98
CA TYR A 215 4.84 -25.84 2.86
C TYR A 215 5.60 -27.16 2.99
N GLY A 216 5.78 -27.86 1.88
CA GLY A 216 6.51 -29.13 1.84
C GLY A 216 5.61 -30.33 1.54
N PRO A 217 6.09 -31.57 1.78
CA PRO A 217 5.40 -32.79 1.35
C PRO A 217 4.22 -33.21 2.25
N GLY A 218 3.86 -32.41 3.26
CA GLY A 218 2.78 -32.71 4.21
C GLY A 218 3.15 -33.70 5.32
N TRP A 219 4.42 -34.11 5.40
CA TRP A 219 4.95 -34.99 6.44
C TRP A 219 6.41 -34.65 6.75
N ARG A 220 6.86 -35.00 7.94
CA ARG A 220 8.26 -34.93 8.38
C ARG A 220 8.66 -36.22 9.07
N CYS A 221 9.97 -36.47 9.14
CA CYS A 221 10.47 -37.68 9.79
C CYS A 221 10.27 -37.64 11.31
N GLU A 222 10.00 -38.79 11.91
CA GLU A 222 10.02 -38.96 13.35
C GLU A 222 11.42 -38.68 13.93
N ARG A 223 11.48 -38.31 15.20
CA ARG A 223 12.76 -38.08 15.91
C ARG A 223 13.64 -39.33 15.79
N GLY A 224 14.90 -39.13 15.43
CA GLY A 224 15.87 -40.20 15.15
C GLY A 224 15.98 -40.59 13.68
N TYR A 225 15.18 -39.97 12.81
CA TYR A 225 15.19 -40.22 11.37
C TYR A 225 15.42 -38.93 10.59
N GLU A 226 16.15 -39.03 9.48
CA GLU A 226 16.36 -37.93 8.53
C GLU A 226 15.70 -38.22 7.18
N ARG A 227 15.32 -37.16 6.46
CA ARG A 227 14.64 -37.28 5.17
C ARG A 227 15.64 -37.59 4.07
N GLN A 228 15.45 -38.72 3.41
CA GLN A 228 16.15 -39.09 2.19
C GLN A 228 15.11 -39.34 1.08
N ASP A 229 15.03 -38.41 0.13
CA ASP A 229 14.01 -38.37 -0.92
C ASP A 229 12.57 -38.43 -0.37
N ARG A 230 11.93 -39.59 -0.53
CA ARG A 230 10.54 -39.89 -0.12
C ARG A 230 10.46 -40.84 1.07
N SER A 231 11.55 -41.00 1.80
CA SER A 231 11.66 -41.93 2.93
C SER A 231 12.32 -41.27 4.14
N CYS A 232 12.11 -41.87 5.31
CA CYS A 232 12.80 -41.52 6.54
C CYS A 232 13.79 -42.61 6.91
N VAL A 233 15.07 -42.26 6.98
CA VAL A 233 16.17 -43.19 7.25
C VAL A 233 16.71 -42.92 8.64
N ALA A 234 16.97 -43.98 9.40
CA ALA A 234 17.46 -43.86 10.77
C ALA A 234 18.82 -43.18 10.77
N ILE A 235 18.96 -42.15 11.60
CA ILE A 235 20.20 -41.45 11.82
C ILE A 235 21.13 -42.38 12.60
N LYS A 236 22.28 -42.69 12.01
CA LYS A 236 23.35 -43.39 12.73
C LYS A 236 24.07 -42.38 13.62
N LEU A 237 23.72 -42.38 14.90
CA LEU A 237 24.33 -41.49 15.87
C LEU A 237 25.78 -41.95 16.16
N PRO A 238 26.80 -41.13 15.90
CA PRO A 238 28.17 -41.48 16.27
C PRO A 238 28.36 -41.46 17.79
N GLU A 239 29.45 -42.07 18.26
CA GLU A 239 29.82 -42.01 19.68
C GLU A 239 30.06 -40.56 20.12
N ASN A 240 29.66 -40.21 21.35
CA ASN A 240 29.76 -38.86 21.91
C ASN A 240 28.94 -37.79 21.15
N ALA A 241 27.76 -38.17 20.66
CA ALA A 241 26.80 -37.27 20.04
C ALA A 241 25.39 -37.47 20.61
N HIS A 242 24.57 -36.43 20.52
CA HIS A 242 23.15 -36.48 20.84
C HIS A 242 22.30 -35.81 19.76
N TYR A 243 21.03 -36.20 19.70
CA TYR A 243 20.07 -35.54 18.82
C TYR A 243 19.83 -34.09 19.25
N ASP A 244 19.74 -33.20 18.27
CA ASP A 244 19.41 -31.80 18.53
C ASP A 244 17.97 -31.62 19.03
N ARG A 245 17.55 -30.36 19.21
CA ARG A 245 16.19 -30.04 19.66
C ARG A 245 15.12 -30.52 18.68
N SER A 246 15.39 -30.45 17.37
CA SER A 246 14.45 -30.95 16.34
C SER A 246 14.32 -32.47 16.41
N GLY A 247 15.40 -33.16 16.76
CA GLY A 247 15.44 -34.62 16.82
C GLY A 247 15.69 -35.28 15.46
N ASN A 248 15.80 -34.51 14.37
CA ASN A 248 16.08 -35.02 13.02
C ASN A 248 17.49 -34.64 12.54
N ARG A 249 18.32 -34.13 13.44
CA ARG A 249 19.75 -33.84 13.30
C ARG A 249 20.44 -34.16 14.63
N TRP A 250 21.76 -34.18 14.62
CA TRP A 250 22.57 -34.43 15.82
C TRP A 250 23.72 -33.44 15.92
N THR A 251 24.27 -33.31 17.13
CA THR A 251 25.46 -32.52 17.43
C THR A 251 26.35 -33.30 18.40
N CYS A 252 27.64 -32.96 18.45
CA CYS A 252 28.55 -33.55 19.42
C CYS A 252 28.16 -33.17 20.86
N ASP A 253 28.45 -34.08 21.79
CA ASP A 253 28.32 -33.83 23.22
C ASP A 253 29.30 -32.73 23.67
N PRO A 254 29.00 -32.00 24.77
CA PRO A 254 29.90 -30.99 25.30
C PRO A 254 31.30 -31.55 25.54
N GLY A 255 32.32 -30.88 24.98
CA GLY A 255 33.73 -31.31 25.05
C GLY A 255 34.23 -32.12 23.84
N PHE A 256 33.36 -32.43 22.87
CA PHE A 256 33.73 -33.11 21.64
C PHE A 256 33.48 -32.22 20.41
N GLN A 257 34.33 -32.36 19.39
CA GLN A 257 34.21 -31.65 18.11
C GLN A 257 34.03 -32.60 16.94
N LEU A 258 33.30 -32.13 15.92
CA LEU A 258 33.08 -32.87 14.69
C LEU A 258 34.36 -32.94 13.84
N THR A 259 34.90 -34.15 13.66
CA THR A 259 36.07 -34.43 12.81
C THR A 259 35.76 -35.66 11.95
N ASP A 260 35.86 -35.57 10.63
CA ASP A 260 35.62 -36.68 9.68
C ASP A 260 34.30 -37.45 9.91
N GLY A 261 33.24 -36.76 10.33
CA GLY A 261 31.93 -37.37 10.58
C GLY A 261 31.77 -38.08 11.93
N VAL A 262 32.74 -37.96 12.84
CA VAL A 262 32.68 -38.47 14.22
C VAL A 262 32.95 -37.36 15.23
N CYS A 263 32.51 -37.56 16.48
CA CYS A 263 32.78 -36.64 17.58
C CYS A 263 34.01 -37.10 18.36
N ALA A 264 35.09 -36.31 18.31
CA ALA A 264 36.35 -36.58 18.97
C ALA A 264 36.69 -35.49 19.98
N LEU A 265 37.42 -35.83 21.04
CA LEU A 265 37.94 -34.85 22.01
C LEU A 265 38.87 -33.86 21.31
N GLU A 266 38.71 -32.57 21.63
CA GLU A 266 39.71 -31.56 21.29
C GLU A 266 41.05 -31.94 21.95
N ARG A 267 42.12 -32.01 21.14
CA ARG A 267 43.50 -32.11 21.64
C ARG A 267 44.08 -30.74 21.90
#